data_AF-A0A929K839-F1
#
_entry.id   AF-A0A929K839-F1
#
_cell.length_a   1.000
_cell.length_b   1.000
_cell.length_c   1.000
_cell.angle_alpha   90.00
_cell.angle_beta   90.00
_cell.angle_gamma   90.00
#
_symmetry.space_group_name_H-M   'P 1'
#
loop_
_entity.id
_entity.type
_entity.pdbx_description
1 polymer ?
#
loop_
_entity_poly.entity_id
_entity_poly.type
_entity_poly.pdbx_seq_one_letter_code
_entity_poly.pdbx_strand_id
1 'polypeptide(L)'
;MPTRVKISFPQDEKTITVERDVAENSSIAQEINSLLLEVDSIKAIGKASQEQIRALYGKAYGKGWDKERIASFLEERFGTKDGNELIGKIDKLELSRVIDEIGGAIEVPGKATVAQMRALWGIALGKGWDRGRIQKYLEMELGTSIEEE
;
A
#
# COMPACT_ATOMS: atom_id res chain seq x y z
N MET A 1 -42.57 14.40 6.85
CA MET A 1 -41.31 15.00 6.38
C MET A 1 -40.28 13.89 6.35
N PRO A 2 -39.55 13.69 5.24
CA PRO A 2 -38.49 12.69 5.20
C PRO A 2 -37.42 13.07 6.24
N THR A 3 -37.07 12.12 7.11
CA THR A 3 -36.00 12.31 8.09
C THR A 3 -34.68 12.19 7.37
N ARG A 4 -33.81 13.20 7.46
CA ARG A 4 -32.46 13.16 6.88
C ARG A 4 -31.43 12.90 7.96
N VAL A 5 -30.52 11.95 7.73
CA VAL A 5 -29.38 11.68 8.59
C VAL A 5 -28.12 12.23 7.93
N LYS A 6 -27.30 12.94 8.72
CA LYS A 6 -26.05 13.56 8.29
C LYS A 6 -24.93 13.18 9.25
N ILE A 7 -23.83 12.66 8.73
CA ILE A 7 -22.60 12.38 9.49
C ILE A 7 -21.48 13.19 8.86
N SER A 8 -20.76 13.95 9.69
CA SER A 8 -19.59 14.72 9.25
C SER A 8 -18.37 14.28 10.06
N PHE A 9 -17.26 14.07 9.38
CA PHE A 9 -16.01 13.65 10.00
C PHE A 9 -14.81 14.32 9.32
N PRO A 10 -13.74 14.62 10.08
CA PRO A 10 -12.49 15.09 9.50
C PRO A 10 -11.73 13.94 8.82
N GLN A 11 -11.18 14.19 7.63
CA GLN A 11 -10.20 13.34 6.94
C GLN A 11 -9.13 14.24 6.33
N ASP A 12 -7.89 14.06 6.76
CA ASP A 12 -6.75 14.95 6.48
C ASP A 12 -7.08 16.42 6.80
N GLU A 13 -6.91 17.34 5.86
CA GLU A 13 -7.23 18.78 6.02
C GLU A 13 -8.68 19.14 5.61
N LYS A 14 -9.55 18.15 5.38
CA LYS A 14 -10.91 18.38 4.88
C LYS A 14 -11.97 17.75 5.80
N THR A 15 -13.15 18.37 5.84
CA THR A 15 -14.33 17.75 6.45
C THR A 15 -15.16 17.08 5.36
N ILE A 16 -15.40 15.79 5.52
CA ILE A 16 -16.28 15.02 4.63
C ILE A 16 -17.64 14.89 5.32
N THR A 17 -18.70 15.09 4.54
CA THR A 17 -20.07 14.95 4.97
C THR A 17 -20.76 13.90 4.12
N VAL A 18 -21.39 12.92 4.77
CA VAL A 18 -22.25 11.92 4.13
C VAL A 18 -23.68 12.14 4.63
N GLU A 19 -24.62 12.27 3.68
CA GLU A 19 -26.03 12.51 3.96
C GLU A 19 -26.90 11.47 3.27
N ARG A 20 -27.97 11.03 3.94
CA ARG A 20 -28.95 10.11 3.35
C ARG A 20 -30.35 10.42 3.87
N ASP A 21 -31.32 10.36 2.97
CA ASP A 21 -32.73 10.46 3.31
C ASP A 21 -33.23 9.08 3.79
N VAL A 22 -33.85 9.06 4.97
CA VAL A 22 -34.42 7.84 5.56
C VAL A 22 -35.77 7.58 4.90
N ALA A 23 -35.93 6.40 4.29
CA ALA A 23 -37.20 5.98 3.73
C ALA A 23 -38.27 5.81 4.83
N GLU A 24 -39.55 6.05 4.51
CA GLU A 24 -40.66 6.06 5.47
C GLU A 24 -40.83 4.76 6.28
N ASN A 25 -40.30 3.63 5.76
CA ASN A 25 -40.39 2.31 6.41
C ASN A 25 -39.04 1.83 7.00
N SER A 26 -37.99 2.65 6.98
CA SER A 26 -36.66 2.28 7.46
C SER A 26 -36.43 2.75 8.90
N SER A 27 -35.75 1.93 9.70
CA SER A 27 -35.33 2.35 11.04
C SER A 27 -34.18 3.35 10.95
N ILE A 28 -34.36 4.52 11.58
CA ILE A 28 -33.32 5.56 11.67
C ILE A 28 -32.02 4.98 12.25
N ALA A 29 -32.11 4.07 13.22
CA ALA A 29 -30.94 3.43 13.83
C ALA A 29 -30.19 2.51 12.84
N GLN A 30 -30.91 1.81 11.97
CA GLN A 30 -30.29 0.99 10.92
C GLN A 30 -29.59 1.86 9.88
N GLU A 31 -30.22 2.97 9.51
CA GLU A 31 -29.64 3.92 8.54
C GLU A 31 -28.37 4.59 9.08
N ILE A 32 -28.37 4.99 10.37
CA ILE A 32 -27.19 5.51 11.06
C ILE A 32 -26.06 4.47 11.06
N ASN A 33 -26.35 3.23 11.41
CA ASN A 33 -25.33 2.17 11.42
C ASN A 33 -24.77 1.90 10.03
N SER A 34 -25.61 1.89 8.99
CA SER A 34 -25.17 1.75 7.60
C SER A 34 -24.24 2.89 7.19
N LEU A 35 -24.61 4.14 7.52
CA LEU A 35 -23.79 5.31 7.24
C LEU A 35 -22.46 5.29 8.01
N LEU A 36 -22.44 4.83 9.27
CA LEU A 36 -21.21 4.68 10.04
C LEU A 36 -20.24 3.67 9.39
N LEU A 37 -20.76 2.53 8.91
CA LEU A 37 -19.94 1.55 8.18
C LEU A 37 -19.38 2.10 6.88
N GLU A 38 -20.17 2.90 6.15
CA GLU A 38 -19.72 3.57 4.93
C GLU A 38 -18.63 4.62 5.24
N VAL A 39 -18.83 5.42 6.29
CA VAL A 39 -17.85 6.39 6.79
C VAL A 39 -16.54 5.70 7.20
N ASP A 40 -16.60 4.58 7.92
CA ASP A 40 -15.41 3.83 8.32
C ASP A 40 -14.69 3.23 7.11
N SER A 41 -15.44 2.77 6.10
CA SER A 41 -14.87 2.32 4.83
C SER A 41 -14.16 3.46 4.11
N ILE A 42 -14.72 4.67 4.10
CA ILE A 42 -14.12 5.87 3.50
C ILE A 42 -12.87 6.32 4.27
N LYS A 43 -12.89 6.29 5.60
CA LYS A 43 -11.72 6.58 6.44
C LYS A 43 -10.60 5.57 6.23
N ALA A 44 -10.94 4.33 5.88
CA ALA A 44 -9.97 3.29 5.54
C ALA A 44 -9.38 3.45 4.13
N ILE A 45 -10.00 4.24 3.24
CA ILE A 45 -9.43 4.55 1.92
C ILE A 45 -8.12 5.30 2.13
N GLY A 46 -7.04 4.72 1.59
CA GLY A 46 -5.70 5.28 1.74
C GLY A 46 -4.98 4.84 3.02
N LYS A 47 -5.58 4.03 3.88
CA LYS A 47 -4.90 3.48 5.06
C LYS A 47 -4.21 2.15 4.76
N ALA A 48 -3.21 1.83 5.59
CA ALA A 48 -2.47 0.58 5.54
C ALA A 48 -3.42 -0.63 5.56
N SER A 49 -3.15 -1.63 4.70
CA SER A 49 -3.96 -2.86 4.63
C SER A 49 -3.28 -4.05 5.33
N GLN A 50 -4.07 -5.09 5.64
CA GLN A 50 -3.55 -6.33 6.23
C GLN A 50 -2.47 -6.97 5.35
N GLU A 51 -2.61 -6.90 4.03
CA GLU A 51 -1.64 -7.43 3.07
C GLU A 51 -0.30 -6.69 3.17
N GLN A 52 -0.31 -5.38 3.38
CA GLN A 52 0.92 -4.60 3.57
C GLN A 52 1.61 -4.95 4.88
N ILE A 53 0.85 -5.14 5.96
CA ILE A 53 1.41 -5.61 7.23
C ILE A 53 2.08 -6.97 7.04
N ARG A 54 1.39 -7.93 6.38
CA ARG A 54 1.99 -9.24 6.06
C ARG A 54 3.24 -9.11 5.20
N ALA A 55 3.24 -8.23 4.21
CA ALA A 55 4.40 -7.98 3.36
C ALA A 55 5.58 -7.41 4.17
N LEU A 56 5.34 -6.49 5.11
CA LEU A 56 6.35 -5.96 6.02
C LEU A 56 7.01 -7.09 6.83
N TYR A 57 6.21 -7.91 7.50
CA TYR A 57 6.72 -9.05 8.26
C TYR A 57 7.49 -10.01 7.37
N GLY A 58 6.95 -10.37 6.20
CA GLY A 58 7.62 -11.25 5.24
C GLY A 58 8.99 -10.72 4.79
N LYS A 59 9.09 -9.42 4.50
CA LYS A 59 10.36 -8.78 4.13
C LYS A 59 11.34 -8.73 5.29
N ALA A 60 10.88 -8.35 6.48
CA ALA A 60 11.73 -8.27 7.67
C ALA A 60 12.29 -9.65 8.06
N TYR A 61 11.45 -10.69 8.06
CA TYR A 61 11.90 -12.06 8.28
C TYR A 61 12.89 -12.51 7.19
N GLY A 62 12.64 -12.15 5.93
CA GLY A 62 13.60 -12.41 4.83
C GLY A 62 14.96 -11.71 5.00
N LYS A 63 15.05 -10.68 5.84
CA LYS A 63 16.30 -10.00 6.24
C LYS A 63 16.88 -10.53 7.55
N GLY A 64 16.34 -11.62 8.09
CA GLY A 64 16.77 -12.22 9.35
C GLY A 64 16.37 -11.42 10.59
N TRP A 65 15.35 -10.56 10.49
CA TRP A 65 14.82 -9.89 11.69
C TRP A 65 13.99 -10.87 12.49
N ASP A 66 14.15 -10.87 13.80
CA ASP A 66 13.25 -11.56 14.71
C ASP A 66 12.00 -10.72 15.02
N LYS A 67 11.04 -11.34 15.72
CA LYS A 67 9.76 -10.71 16.05
C LYS A 67 9.93 -9.48 16.97
N GLU A 68 10.92 -9.51 17.86
CA GLU A 68 11.17 -8.44 18.84
C GLU A 68 11.74 -7.20 18.16
N ARG A 69 12.64 -7.40 17.20
CA ARG A 69 13.18 -6.35 16.34
C ARG A 69 12.10 -5.72 15.48
N ILE A 70 11.21 -6.52 14.88
CA ILE A 70 10.08 -5.99 14.10
C ILE A 70 9.15 -5.18 15.00
N ALA A 71 8.81 -5.68 16.18
CA ALA A 71 7.95 -4.97 17.13
C ALA A 71 8.57 -3.63 17.57
N SER A 72 9.86 -3.63 17.91
CA SER A 72 10.59 -2.42 18.30
C SER A 72 10.63 -1.39 17.16
N PHE A 73 10.88 -1.85 15.94
CA PHE A 73 10.88 -0.98 14.76
C PHE A 73 9.51 -0.36 14.48
N LEU A 74 8.43 -1.13 14.58
CA LEU A 74 7.07 -0.62 14.39
C LEU A 74 6.68 0.37 15.48
N GLU A 75 7.03 0.09 16.74
CA GLU A 75 6.79 0.97 17.87
C GLU A 75 7.58 2.28 17.75
N GLU A 76 8.85 2.22 17.34
CA GLU A 76 9.69 3.40 17.10
C GLU A 76 9.18 4.26 15.94
N ARG A 77 8.79 3.63 14.82
CA ARG A 77 8.42 4.36 13.59
C ARG A 77 6.99 4.88 13.62
N PHE A 78 6.09 4.13 14.24
CA PHE A 78 4.64 4.37 14.14
C PHE A 78 3.94 4.52 15.49
N GLY A 79 4.67 4.40 16.61
CA GLY A 79 4.10 4.53 17.95
C GLY A 79 3.26 3.35 18.41
N THR A 80 3.19 2.26 17.63
CA THR A 80 2.52 1.02 18.03
C THR A 80 3.18 -0.19 17.38
N LYS A 81 3.23 -1.30 18.10
CA LYS A 81 3.71 -2.60 17.62
C LYS A 81 2.59 -3.52 17.12
N ASP A 82 1.33 -3.12 17.30
CA ASP A 82 0.17 -3.93 16.91
C ASP A 82 -0.16 -3.71 15.44
N GLY A 83 0.05 -4.74 14.61
CA GLY A 83 -0.28 -4.75 13.19
C GLY A 83 -1.73 -4.40 12.86
N ASN A 84 -2.68 -4.69 13.75
CA ASN A 84 -4.09 -4.34 13.53
C ASN A 84 -4.35 -2.86 13.83
N GLU A 85 -3.62 -2.24 14.75
CA GLU A 85 -3.72 -0.79 14.98
C GLU A 85 -3.07 0.01 13.86
N LEU A 86 -2.04 -0.53 13.21
CA LEU A 86 -1.41 0.09 12.03
C LEU A 86 -2.44 0.24 10.90
N ILE A 87 -3.36 -0.72 10.76
CA ILE A 87 -4.48 -0.69 9.82
C ILE A 87 -5.47 0.38 10.27
N GLY A 88 -5.59 1.45 9.49
CA GLY A 88 -6.45 2.59 9.81
C GLY A 88 -5.74 3.79 10.43
N LYS A 89 -4.60 3.60 11.12
CA LYS A 89 -3.76 4.72 11.60
C LYS A 89 -2.86 5.27 10.50
N ILE A 90 -2.15 4.39 9.80
CA ILE A 90 -1.05 4.78 8.90
C ILE A 90 -1.53 4.89 7.47
N ASP A 91 -0.93 5.82 6.73
CA ASP A 91 -1.14 5.94 5.29
C ASP A 91 -0.53 4.75 4.53
N LYS A 92 -1.27 4.26 3.54
CA LYS A 92 -0.90 3.15 2.68
C LYS A 92 0.45 3.37 2.00
N LEU A 93 0.73 4.59 1.52
CA LEU A 93 1.97 4.92 0.82
C LEU A 93 3.15 4.97 1.78
N GLU A 94 2.93 5.47 3.00
CA GLU A 94 3.96 5.49 4.05
C GLU A 94 4.40 4.06 4.40
N LEU A 95 3.45 3.16 4.68
CA LEU A 95 3.77 1.77 4.98
C LEU A 95 4.43 1.06 3.78
N SER A 96 3.99 1.35 2.55
CA SER A 96 4.64 0.84 1.33
C SER A 96 6.10 1.26 1.22
N ARG A 97 6.43 2.53 1.49
CA ARG A 97 7.84 2.99 1.50
C ARG A 97 8.68 2.25 2.52
N VAL A 98 8.14 2.01 3.72
CA VAL A 98 8.84 1.26 4.77
C VAL A 98 9.07 -0.19 4.37
N ILE A 99 8.09 -0.84 3.73
CA ILE A 99 8.27 -2.19 3.18
C ILE A 99 9.38 -2.21 2.13
N ASP A 100 9.44 -1.20 1.26
CA ASP A 100 10.48 -1.05 0.25
C ASP A 100 11.86 -0.78 0.87
N GLU A 101 11.94 -0.03 1.98
CA GLU A 101 13.18 0.20 2.73
C GLU A 101 13.71 -1.09 3.38
N ILE A 102 12.84 -1.83 4.08
CA ILE A 102 13.21 -3.12 4.70
C ILE A 102 13.56 -4.13 3.61
N GLY A 103 12.72 -4.19 2.58
CA GLY A 103 12.80 -5.13 1.49
C GLY A 103 13.76 -4.71 0.38
N GLY A 104 14.49 -3.61 0.56
CA GLY A 104 15.25 -2.94 -0.48
C GLY A 104 15.94 -3.93 -1.38
N ALA A 105 15.67 -3.81 -2.69
CA ALA A 105 16.68 -4.17 -3.67
C ALA A 105 17.95 -3.47 -3.19
N ILE A 106 18.88 -4.24 -2.64
CA ILE A 106 20.23 -3.75 -2.43
C ILE A 106 20.63 -3.27 -3.81
N GLU A 107 20.78 -1.95 -4.01
CA GLU A 107 21.48 -1.45 -5.18
C GLU A 107 22.91 -1.97 -5.03
N VAL A 108 23.15 -3.15 -5.61
CA VAL A 108 24.49 -3.70 -5.73
C VAL A 108 25.15 -2.82 -6.79
N PRO A 109 26.22 -2.07 -6.47
CA PRO A 109 26.91 -1.28 -7.47
C PRO A 109 27.24 -2.14 -8.69
N GLY A 110 26.74 -1.74 -9.86
CA GLY A 110 26.88 -2.49 -11.12
C GLY A 110 25.72 -3.42 -11.51
N LYS A 111 24.60 -3.49 -10.76
CA LYS A 111 23.39 -4.25 -11.16
C LYS A 111 22.14 -3.38 -11.22
N ALA A 112 21.29 -3.61 -12.22
CA ALA A 112 20.01 -2.92 -12.38
C ALA A 112 18.94 -3.47 -11.43
N THR A 113 18.15 -2.60 -10.79
CA THR A 113 17.01 -2.99 -9.95
C THR A 113 15.77 -3.34 -10.77
N VAL A 114 14.82 -4.07 -10.18
CA VAL A 114 13.54 -4.41 -10.85
C VAL A 114 12.77 -3.16 -11.29
N ALA A 115 12.82 -2.08 -10.51
CA ALA A 115 12.19 -0.81 -10.86
C ALA A 115 12.88 -0.15 -12.06
N GLN A 116 14.21 -0.12 -12.09
CA GLN A 116 14.99 0.37 -13.22
C GLN A 116 14.75 -0.47 -14.48
N MET A 117 14.65 -1.80 -14.35
CA MET A 117 14.30 -2.68 -15.46
C MET A 117 12.90 -2.37 -15.99
N ARG A 118 11.88 -2.26 -15.12
CA ARG A 118 10.52 -1.89 -15.55
C ARG A 118 10.47 -0.54 -16.27
N ALA A 119 11.20 0.46 -15.77
CA ALA A 119 11.30 1.77 -16.40
C ALA A 119 11.93 1.67 -17.80
N LEU A 120 13.02 0.91 -17.93
CA LEU A 120 13.67 0.64 -19.21
C LEU A 120 12.72 -0.05 -20.21
N TRP A 121 11.99 -1.08 -19.75
CA TRP A 121 10.96 -1.75 -20.55
C TRP A 121 9.88 -0.77 -21.03
N GLY A 122 9.37 0.08 -20.15
CA GLY A 122 8.36 1.09 -20.50
C GLY A 122 8.83 2.08 -21.56
N ILE A 123 10.06 2.59 -21.43
CA ILE A 123 10.65 3.53 -22.40
C ILE A 123 10.88 2.86 -23.75
N ALA A 124 11.43 1.63 -23.76
CA ALA A 124 11.73 0.93 -25.00
C ALA A 124 10.46 0.54 -25.77
N LEU A 125 9.45 0.02 -25.06
CA LEU A 125 8.14 -0.25 -25.65
C LEU A 125 7.48 1.03 -26.17
N GLY A 126 7.56 2.15 -25.43
CA GLY A 126 7.05 3.45 -25.86
C GLY A 126 7.75 4.01 -27.10
N LYS A 127 8.99 3.59 -27.36
CA LYS A 127 9.75 3.90 -28.59
C LYS A 127 9.51 2.90 -29.73
N GLY A 128 8.54 1.99 -29.56
CA GLY A 128 8.17 1.01 -30.58
C GLY A 128 9.12 -0.18 -30.68
N TRP A 129 9.95 -0.45 -29.67
CA TRP A 129 10.78 -1.64 -29.65
C TRP A 129 9.94 -2.84 -29.23
N ASP A 130 10.11 -3.97 -29.91
CA ASP A 130 9.52 -5.24 -29.48
C ASP A 130 10.36 -5.90 -28.37
N ARG A 131 9.77 -6.89 -27.70
CA ARG A 131 10.41 -7.58 -26.58
C ARG A 131 11.70 -8.30 -26.97
N GLY A 132 11.78 -8.86 -28.19
CA GLY A 132 12.96 -9.57 -28.67
C GLY A 132 14.14 -8.62 -28.90
N ARG A 133 13.86 -7.42 -29.43
CA ARG A 133 14.85 -6.36 -29.60
C ARG A 133 15.39 -5.85 -28.27
N ILE A 134 14.52 -5.69 -27.27
CA ILE A 134 14.93 -5.27 -25.91
C ILE A 134 15.82 -6.32 -25.25
N GLN A 135 15.44 -7.59 -25.36
CA GLN A 135 16.20 -8.70 -24.78
C GLN A 135 17.59 -8.82 -25.42
N LYS A 136 17.68 -8.75 -26.76
CA LYS A 136 18.95 -8.75 -27.48
C LYS A 136 19.86 -7.58 -27.13
N TYR A 137 19.27 -6.40 -26.91
CA TYR A 137 20.01 -5.21 -26.46
C TYR A 137 20.61 -5.43 -25.06
N LEU A 138 19.82 -5.96 -24.13
CA LEU A 138 20.27 -6.26 -22.77
C LEU A 138 21.36 -7.34 -22.75
N GLU A 139 21.24 -8.37 -23.59
CA GLU A 139 22.25 -9.42 -23.74
C GLU A 139 23.59 -8.87 -24.27
N MET A 140 23.56 -7.93 -25.23
CA MET A 140 24.77 -7.31 -25.77
C MET A 140 25.44 -6.34 -24.78
N GLU A 141 24.66 -5.57 -24.03
CA GLU A 141 25.19 -4.51 -23.15
C GLU A 141 25.55 -5.01 -21.75
N LEU A 142 24.85 -6.03 -21.22
CA LEU A 142 25.02 -6.47 -19.82
C LEU A 142 25.78 -7.79 -19.67
N GLY A 143 25.99 -8.55 -20.75
CA GLY A 143 26.52 -9.91 -20.67
C GLY A 143 25.49 -10.88 -20.08
N THR A 144 25.47 -12.11 -20.57
CA THR A 144 24.44 -13.13 -20.37
C THR A 144 23.77 -13.18 -18.98
N SER A 145 22.44 -13.21 -19.01
CA SER A 145 21.55 -13.55 -17.90
C SER A 145 21.92 -14.91 -17.30
N ILE A 146 22.19 -14.95 -15.99
CA ILE A 146 22.31 -16.21 -15.25
C ILE A 146 20.90 -16.78 -15.12
N GLU A 147 20.67 -17.93 -15.76
CA GLU A 147 19.61 -18.89 -15.39
C GLU A 147 19.91 -19.38 -13.96
N GLU A 148 18.98 -19.20 -13.04
CA GLU A 148 19.03 -19.90 -11.74
C GLU A 148 18.55 -21.35 -11.96
N GLU A 149 19.44 -22.31 -11.68
CA GLU A 149 19.12 -23.75 -11.47
C GLU A 149 18.45 -23.98 -10.11
#